data_AF-A0A091KK40-F1
#
_entry.id   AF-A0A091KK40-F1
#
_cell.length_a   1.000
_cell.length_b   1.000
_cell.length_c   1.000
_cell.angle_alpha   90.00
_cell.angle_beta   90.00
_cell.angle_gamma   90.00
#
_symmetry.space_group_name_H-M   'P 1'
#
loop_
_entity.id
_entity.type
_entity.pdbx_description
1 polymer ?
#
loop_
_entity_poly.entity_id
_entity_poly.type
_entity_poly.pdbx_seq_one_letter_code
_entity_poly.pdbx_strand_id
1 'polypeptide(L)'
;YPDYRGKGCVDESGFVYAIGEKFAPGPSACPCLCTEEGPLCIQPECPRLHPRCVHVDTTQCCPLCKERKNYCEFRGKTYQTLEEFMVSPCEKCRCEANGEVLCTVSACPQTECVDPVYEPDQCCPICKNGPNCFAETTVIPAGREVKTDECTICHCTYEEGTWRIERQAMCTRHECK
;
A
#
# COMPACT_ATOMS: atom_id res chain seq x y z
N TYR A 1 28.31 -7.90 -68.36
CA TYR A 1 27.34 -7.43 -67.35
C TYR A 1 27.49 -8.33 -66.14
N PRO A 2 27.87 -7.83 -64.95
CA PRO A 2 27.94 -8.68 -63.78
C PRO A 2 26.52 -9.05 -63.33
N ASP A 3 26.26 -10.36 -63.24
CA ASP A 3 25.02 -10.95 -62.75
C ASP A 3 24.82 -10.59 -61.28
N TYR A 4 23.82 -9.75 -60.98
CA TYR A 4 23.36 -9.49 -59.61
C TYR A 4 22.49 -10.63 -59.04
N ARG A 5 22.36 -11.76 -59.76
CA ARG A 5 21.57 -12.92 -59.32
C ARG A 5 22.21 -13.55 -58.07
N GLY A 6 21.54 -13.39 -56.93
CA GLY A 6 21.86 -14.09 -55.68
C GLY A 6 22.78 -13.35 -54.71
N LYS A 7 23.09 -12.07 -54.95
CA LYS A 7 23.87 -11.24 -54.00
C LYS A 7 22.97 -10.23 -53.31
N GLY A 8 22.34 -10.65 -52.22
CA GLY A 8 21.46 -9.80 -51.44
C GLY A 8 20.64 -10.60 -50.43
N CYS A 9 19.91 -9.89 -49.58
CA CYS A 9 19.05 -10.47 -48.57
C CYS A 9 17.60 -10.33 -49.00
N VAL A 10 16.74 -11.28 -48.63
CA VAL A 10 15.33 -11.28 -49.02
C VAL A 10 14.45 -11.21 -47.78
N ASP A 11 13.42 -10.37 -47.79
CA ASP A 11 12.41 -10.32 -46.74
C ASP A 11 11.26 -11.31 -46.96
N GLU A 12 10.32 -11.38 -46.00
CA GLU A 12 9.14 -12.24 -46.08
C GLU A 12 8.19 -11.88 -47.24
N SER A 13 8.26 -10.66 -47.76
CA SER A 13 7.48 -10.22 -48.93
C SER A 13 8.13 -10.60 -50.27
N GLY A 14 9.37 -11.10 -50.24
CA GLY A 14 10.17 -11.43 -51.41
C GLY A 14 10.96 -10.25 -51.99
N PHE A 15 11.04 -9.12 -51.28
CA PHE A 15 11.83 -7.97 -51.70
C PHE A 15 13.32 -8.22 -51.44
N VAL A 16 14.18 -7.81 -52.39
CA VAL A 16 15.62 -8.06 -52.35
C VAL A 16 16.37 -6.78 -51.96
N TYR A 17 17.18 -6.89 -50.91
CA TYR A 17 18.05 -5.83 -50.38
C TYR A 17 19.51 -6.07 -50.78
N ALA A 18 20.21 -5.00 -51.15
CA ALA A 18 21.62 -5.04 -51.50
C ALA A 18 22.52 -5.19 -50.26
N ILE A 19 23.74 -5.70 -50.48
CA ILE A 19 24.75 -5.81 -49.42
C ILE A 19 25.09 -4.41 -48.89
N GLY A 20 25.06 -4.25 -47.57
CA GLY A 20 25.23 -2.98 -46.86
C GLY A 20 23.91 -2.28 -46.51
N GLU A 21 22.76 -2.73 -47.02
CA GLU A 21 21.46 -2.15 -46.69
C GLU A 21 20.91 -2.64 -45.35
N LYS A 22 20.18 -1.75 -44.66
CA LYS A 22 19.43 -2.09 -43.44
C LYS A 22 17.98 -2.35 -43.80
N PHE A 23 17.44 -3.47 -43.31
CA PHE A 23 16.06 -3.86 -43.58
C PHE A 23 15.44 -4.62 -42.41
N ALA A 24 14.11 -4.70 -42.37
CA ALA A 24 13.37 -5.52 -41.42
C ALA A 24 12.79 -6.73 -42.18
N PRO A 25 13.29 -7.96 -41.95
CA PRO A 25 12.84 -9.13 -42.72
C PRO A 25 11.35 -9.46 -42.57
N GLY A 26 10.74 -9.03 -41.48
CA GLY A 26 9.34 -9.27 -41.15
C GLY A 26 8.85 -8.32 -40.06
N PRO A 27 7.55 -8.33 -39.72
CA PRO A 27 6.93 -7.36 -38.81
C PRO A 27 7.55 -7.37 -37.41
N SER A 28 7.76 -8.56 -36.84
CA SER A 28 8.36 -8.75 -35.51
C SER A 28 9.89 -8.87 -35.54
N ALA A 29 10.51 -8.81 -36.72
CA ALA A 29 11.94 -8.95 -36.87
C ALA A 29 12.66 -7.64 -36.55
N CYS A 30 13.83 -7.74 -35.93
CA CYS A 30 14.68 -6.57 -35.69
C CYS A 30 15.36 -6.08 -36.96
N PRO A 31 15.73 -4.78 -37.04
CA PRO A 31 16.49 -4.27 -38.16
C PRO A 31 17.80 -5.06 -38.34
N CYS A 32 17.99 -5.62 -39.52
CA CYS A 32 19.15 -6.40 -39.91
C CYS A 32 19.99 -5.63 -40.92
N LEU A 33 21.30 -5.85 -40.90
CA LEU A 33 22.21 -5.41 -41.95
C LEU A 33 22.41 -6.55 -42.93
N CYS A 34 22.21 -6.31 -44.23
CA CYS A 34 22.55 -7.31 -45.23
C CYS A 34 24.07 -7.39 -45.43
N THR A 35 24.67 -8.56 -45.17
CA THR A 35 26.11 -8.81 -45.35
C THR A 35 26.35 -9.85 -46.45
N GLU A 36 27.60 -10.07 -46.85
CA GLU A 36 27.92 -11.12 -47.83
C GLU A 36 27.59 -12.54 -47.31
N GLU A 37 27.55 -12.73 -45.98
CA GLU A 37 27.22 -14.00 -45.32
C GLU A 37 25.71 -14.15 -45.03
N GLY A 38 24.92 -13.10 -45.26
CA GLY A 38 23.48 -13.06 -44.98
C GLY A 38 23.04 -11.91 -44.06
N PRO A 39 21.77 -11.90 -43.61
CA PRO A 39 21.26 -10.84 -42.74
C PRO A 39 21.81 -10.95 -41.33
N LEU A 40 22.54 -9.93 -40.89
CA LEU A 40 23.03 -9.79 -39.53
C LEU A 40 22.04 -8.94 -38.72
N CYS A 41 21.16 -9.61 -37.97
CA CYS A 41 20.16 -8.97 -37.13
C CYS A 41 20.72 -8.72 -35.74
N ILE A 42 20.76 -7.46 -35.33
CA ILE A 42 21.19 -7.08 -33.98
C ILE A 42 19.94 -6.74 -33.20
N GLN A 43 19.70 -7.46 -32.10
CA GLN A 43 18.63 -7.09 -31.18
C GLN A 43 19.05 -5.78 -30.48
N PRO A 44 18.30 -4.67 -30.68
CA PRO A 44 18.59 -3.44 -29.96
C PRO A 44 18.29 -3.61 -28.47
N GLU A 45 18.79 -2.69 -27.65
CA GLU A 45 18.40 -2.61 -26.24
C GLU A 45 16.91 -2.29 -26.12
N CYS A 46 16.09 -3.33 -25.98
CA CYS A 46 14.64 -3.17 -25.89
C CYS A 46 14.22 -2.63 -24.50
N PRO A 47 13.15 -1.81 -24.45
CA PRO A 47 12.63 -1.29 -23.20
C PRO A 47 12.12 -2.43 -22.30
N ARG A 48 12.41 -2.32 -21.00
CA ARG A 48 11.80 -3.22 -20.01
C ARG A 48 10.32 -2.89 -19.89
N LEU A 49 9.48 -3.91 -20.03
CA LEU A 49 8.04 -3.75 -19.86
C LEU A 49 7.70 -3.45 -18.39
N HIS A 50 6.67 -2.62 -18.21
CA HIS A 50 6.18 -2.29 -16.88
C HIS A 50 5.60 -3.55 -16.20
N PRO A 51 5.83 -3.80 -14.90
CA PRO A 51 5.30 -4.99 -14.20
C PRO A 51 3.78 -5.11 -14.25
N ARG A 52 3.07 -3.98 -14.38
CA ARG A 52 1.61 -3.91 -14.56
C ARG A 52 1.12 -4.13 -15.99
N CYS A 53 1.96 -4.62 -16.90
CA CYS A 53 1.50 -4.84 -18.27
C CYS A 53 0.53 -6.02 -18.34
N VAL A 54 -0.67 -5.78 -18.85
CA VAL A 54 -1.70 -6.82 -19.03
C VAL A 54 -1.68 -7.33 -20.47
N HIS A 55 -1.41 -6.43 -21.41
CA HIS A 55 -1.35 -6.77 -22.83
C HIS A 55 -0.04 -6.30 -23.45
N VAL A 56 0.73 -7.26 -23.96
CA VAL A 56 2.00 -7.05 -24.64
C VAL A 56 1.80 -7.19 -26.14
N ASP A 57 2.19 -6.17 -26.89
CA ASP A 57 2.28 -6.19 -28.34
C ASP A 57 3.68 -6.63 -28.77
N THR A 58 3.73 -7.73 -29.52
CA THR A 58 4.96 -8.33 -30.07
C THR A 58 5.02 -8.21 -31.60
N THR A 59 4.19 -7.34 -32.20
CA THR A 59 4.17 -7.12 -33.66
C THR A 59 5.38 -6.37 -34.18
N GLN A 60 6.24 -5.86 -33.29
CA GLN A 60 7.47 -5.14 -33.61
C GLN A 60 8.68 -5.84 -32.95
N CYS A 61 9.88 -5.53 -33.44
CA CYS A 61 11.15 -6.03 -32.89
C CYS A 61 11.25 -5.94 -31.35
N CYS A 62 10.83 -4.82 -30.77
CA CYS A 62 10.78 -4.67 -29.33
C CYS A 62 9.33 -4.78 -28.83
N PRO A 63 9.09 -5.57 -27.77
CA PRO A 63 7.75 -5.69 -27.22
C PRO A 63 7.33 -4.37 -26.58
N LEU A 64 6.06 -4.00 -26.77
CA LEU A 64 5.47 -2.80 -26.20
C LEU A 64 4.29 -3.15 -25.33
N CYS A 65 4.12 -2.45 -24.21
CA CYS A 65 2.92 -2.61 -23.41
C CYS A 65 1.77 -1.78 -24.01
N LYS A 66 0.71 -2.45 -24.46
CA LYS A 66 -0.51 -1.78 -24.98
C LYS A 66 -1.46 -1.39 -23.88
N GLU A 67 -1.56 -2.23 -22.85
CA GLU A 67 -2.51 -2.02 -21.75
C GLU A 67 -1.83 -2.26 -20.41
N ARG A 68 -1.99 -1.27 -19.52
CA ARG A 68 -1.49 -1.33 -18.14
C ARG A 68 -2.67 -1.55 -17.20
N LYS A 69 -2.49 -2.45 -16.24
CA LYS A 69 -3.43 -2.66 -15.15
C LYS A 69 -3.57 -1.35 -14.40
N ASN A 70 -4.76 -0.76 -14.37
CA ASN A 70 -5.05 0.49 -13.65
C ASN A 70 -5.89 0.26 -12.39
N TYR A 71 -5.92 -0.98 -11.89
CA TYR A 71 -6.63 -1.37 -10.68
C TYR A 71 -5.75 -2.30 -9.82
N CYS A 72 -6.12 -2.42 -8.55
CA CYS A 72 -5.58 -3.39 -7.61
C CYS A 72 -6.64 -4.44 -7.31
N GLU A 73 -6.21 -5.66 -6.98
CA GLU A 73 -7.10 -6.70 -6.47
C GLU A 73 -6.77 -6.94 -5.01
N PHE A 74 -7.78 -6.85 -4.15
CA PHE A 74 -7.63 -7.07 -2.72
C PHE A 74 -8.83 -7.85 -2.18
N ARG A 75 -8.55 -9.02 -1.59
CA ARG A 75 -9.55 -9.95 -1.04
C ARG A 75 -10.72 -10.24 -1.99
N GLY A 76 -10.42 -10.44 -3.28
CA GLY A 76 -11.42 -10.76 -4.31
C GLY A 76 -12.24 -9.57 -4.83
N LYS A 77 -11.92 -8.33 -4.40
CA LYS A 77 -12.50 -7.10 -4.93
C LYS A 77 -11.47 -6.30 -5.73
N THR A 78 -11.93 -5.56 -6.72
CA THR A 78 -11.11 -4.67 -7.53
C THR A 78 -11.28 -3.23 -7.09
N TYR A 79 -10.16 -2.51 -6.93
CA TYR A 79 -10.10 -1.11 -6.53
C TYR A 79 -9.34 -0.31 -7.59
N GLN A 80 -9.83 0.88 -7.94
CA GLN A 80 -9.17 1.76 -8.91
C GLN A 80 -7.86 2.31 -8.35
N THR A 81 -6.95 2.70 -9.24
CA THR A 81 -5.69 3.34 -8.81
C THR A 81 -5.97 4.63 -8.03
N LEU A 82 -5.30 4.76 -6.88
CA LEU A 82 -5.48 5.80 -5.85
C LEU A 82 -6.80 5.75 -5.08
N GLU A 83 -7.62 4.71 -5.27
CA GLU A 83 -8.83 4.50 -4.49
C GLU A 83 -8.47 4.13 -3.04
N GLU A 84 -9.13 4.80 -2.10
CA GLU A 84 -9.02 4.53 -0.67
C GLU A 84 -10.28 3.80 -0.18
N PHE A 85 -10.10 2.78 0.64
CA PHE A 85 -11.19 1.98 1.17
C PHE A 85 -10.91 1.52 2.60
N MET A 86 -11.98 1.34 3.37
CA MET A 86 -11.91 0.82 4.74
C MET A 86 -12.17 -0.68 4.74
N VAL A 87 -11.27 -1.44 5.37
CA VAL A 87 -11.42 -2.88 5.56
C VAL A 87 -12.11 -3.17 6.89
N SER A 88 -11.79 -2.35 7.90
CA SER A 88 -12.42 -2.33 9.21
C SER A 88 -12.36 -0.89 9.74
N PRO A 89 -13.04 -0.55 10.85
CA PRO A 89 -12.92 0.77 11.47
C PRO A 89 -11.47 1.19 11.75
N CYS A 90 -10.57 0.23 11.98
CA CYS A 90 -9.15 0.47 12.26
C CYS A 90 -8.21 0.32 11.07
N GLU A 91 -8.66 -0.24 9.95
CA GLU A 91 -7.79 -0.60 8.82
C GLU A 91 -8.25 0.14 7.57
N LYS A 92 -7.41 1.08 7.12
CA LYS A 92 -7.61 1.83 5.89
C LYS A 92 -6.58 1.37 4.86
N CYS A 93 -7.02 1.11 3.64
CA CYS A 93 -6.16 0.72 2.55
C CYS A 93 -6.28 1.68 1.36
N ARG A 94 -5.24 1.71 0.54
CA ARG A 94 -5.18 2.47 -0.71
C ARG A 94 -4.59 1.61 -1.82
N CYS A 95 -5.18 1.66 -3.00
CA CYS A 95 -4.60 1.07 -4.21
C CYS A 95 -3.55 2.01 -4.80
N GLU A 96 -2.30 1.60 -4.82
CA GLU A 96 -1.19 2.43 -5.28
C GLU A 96 -0.98 2.39 -6.80
N ALA A 97 -0.27 3.39 -7.32
CA ALA A 97 0.05 3.51 -8.75
C ALA A 97 0.97 2.38 -9.27
N ASN A 98 1.58 1.59 -8.38
CA ASN A 98 2.34 0.39 -8.71
C ASN A 98 1.48 -0.90 -8.76
N GLY A 99 0.22 -0.83 -8.34
CA GLY A 99 -0.75 -1.93 -8.40
C GLY A 99 -0.83 -2.76 -7.15
N GLU A 100 -0.12 -2.33 -6.11
CA GLU A 100 -0.15 -2.91 -4.79
C GLU A 100 -1.19 -2.20 -3.94
N VAL A 101 -1.77 -2.92 -2.97
CA VAL A 101 -2.60 -2.32 -1.95
C VAL A 101 -1.77 -2.08 -0.71
N LEU A 102 -1.71 -0.82 -0.29
CA LEU A 102 -1.06 -0.43 0.95
C LEU A 102 -2.12 -0.22 2.03
N CYS A 103 -2.01 -0.95 3.14
CA CYS A 103 -2.91 -0.84 4.27
C CYS A 103 -2.21 -0.25 5.48
N THR A 104 -2.90 0.65 6.18
CA THR A 104 -2.48 1.23 7.45
C THR A 104 -3.48 0.83 8.54
N VAL A 105 -2.95 0.35 9.66
CA VAL A 105 -3.73 -0.01 10.84
C VAL A 105 -3.55 1.09 11.88
N SER A 106 -4.65 1.68 12.31
CA SER A 106 -4.68 2.70 13.35
C SER A 106 -4.41 2.08 14.71
N ALA A 107 -3.39 2.59 15.41
CA ALA A 107 -3.19 2.30 16.82
C ALA A 107 -4.07 3.22 17.66
N CYS A 108 -4.71 2.66 18.68
CA CYS A 108 -5.54 3.45 19.58
C CYS A 108 -4.72 4.15 20.65
N PRO A 109 -5.07 5.40 20.99
CA PRO A 109 -4.44 6.08 22.11
C PRO A 109 -4.75 5.36 23.42
N GLN A 110 -3.87 5.54 24.40
CA GLN A 110 -4.15 5.11 25.76
C GLN A 110 -5.39 5.85 26.30
N THR A 111 -6.28 5.12 26.97
CA THR A 111 -7.50 5.67 27.53
C THR A 111 -7.22 6.37 28.86
N GLU A 112 -7.87 7.51 29.09
CA GLU A 112 -7.84 8.26 30.36
C GLU A 112 -8.89 7.75 31.37
N CYS A 113 -9.45 6.57 31.13
CA CYS A 113 -10.41 5.89 32.00
C CYS A 113 -10.04 4.42 32.15
N VAL A 114 -10.57 3.81 33.22
CA VAL A 114 -10.43 2.39 33.52
C VAL A 114 -11.65 1.56 33.08
N ASP A 115 -12.73 2.20 32.65
CA ASP A 115 -13.97 1.60 32.14
C ASP A 115 -14.27 1.93 30.65
N PRO A 116 -13.31 1.76 29.72
CA PRO A 116 -13.51 2.07 28.31
C PRO A 116 -14.60 1.19 27.65
N VAL A 117 -15.39 1.79 26.76
CA VAL A 117 -16.46 1.10 26.00
C VAL A 117 -16.08 1.02 24.53
N TYR A 118 -16.22 -0.18 23.95
CA TYR A 118 -16.06 -0.42 22.50
C TYR A 118 -17.42 -0.35 21.81
N GLU A 119 -17.58 0.60 20.89
CA GLU A 119 -18.79 0.71 20.08
C GLU A 119 -18.60 0.03 18.72
N PRO A 120 -19.67 -0.58 18.16
CA PRO A 120 -19.65 -1.02 16.78
C PRO A 120 -19.33 0.19 15.88
N ASP A 121 -18.51 -0.03 14.85
CA ASP A 121 -18.07 0.97 13.87
C ASP A 121 -17.01 1.98 14.35
N GLN A 122 -16.55 1.91 15.60
CA GLN A 122 -15.40 2.69 16.08
C GLN A 122 -14.15 1.83 16.13
N CYS A 123 -13.02 2.40 15.72
CA CYS A 123 -11.73 1.72 15.87
C CYS A 123 -11.31 1.64 17.34
N CYS A 124 -11.45 2.76 18.05
CA CYS A 124 -10.89 2.93 19.38
C CYS A 124 -11.97 3.02 20.43
N PRO A 125 -11.70 2.51 21.65
CA PRO A 125 -12.64 2.61 22.73
C PRO A 125 -12.80 4.06 23.20
N ILE A 126 -13.95 4.35 23.78
CA ILE A 126 -14.30 5.66 24.31
C ILE A 126 -14.58 5.60 25.82
N CYS A 127 -14.21 6.66 26.52
CA CYS A 127 -14.52 6.86 27.93
C CYS A 127 -15.86 7.59 28.07
N LYS A 128 -16.98 6.84 28.06
CA LYS A 128 -18.34 7.44 28.12
C LYS A 128 -18.57 8.26 29.39
N ASN A 129 -17.96 7.85 30.49
CA ASN A 129 -18.07 8.52 31.80
C ASN A 129 -17.00 9.61 32.01
N GLY A 130 -16.23 9.93 30.97
CA GLY A 130 -15.08 10.81 31.07
C GLY A 130 -13.89 10.16 31.78
N PRO A 131 -12.86 10.93 32.14
CA PRO A 131 -11.66 10.40 32.77
C PRO A 131 -11.91 9.91 34.20
N ASN A 132 -11.35 8.74 34.55
CA ASN A 132 -11.58 8.09 35.84
C ASN A 132 -10.47 7.10 36.20
N CYS A 133 -10.45 6.70 37.47
CA CYS A 133 -9.47 5.78 38.03
C CYS A 133 -10.12 4.82 39.04
N PHE A 134 -9.41 3.77 39.42
CA PHE A 134 -9.84 2.84 40.48
C PHE A 134 -9.47 3.35 41.86
N ALA A 135 -10.47 3.54 42.72
CA ALA A 135 -10.31 3.58 44.16
C ALA A 135 -10.63 2.19 44.73
N GLU A 136 -9.58 1.40 44.97
CA GLU A 136 -9.68 -0.03 45.30
C GLU A 136 -10.47 -0.80 44.23
N THR A 137 -11.74 -1.12 44.47
CA THR A 137 -12.62 -1.83 43.53
C THR A 137 -13.66 -0.93 42.85
N THR A 138 -13.74 0.35 43.24
CA THR A 138 -14.75 1.29 42.77
C THR A 138 -14.14 2.27 41.76
N VAL A 139 -14.86 2.58 40.69
CA VAL A 139 -14.45 3.60 39.73
C VAL A 139 -14.90 4.98 40.21
N ILE A 140 -13.96 5.92 40.32
CA ILE A 140 -14.25 7.31 40.70
C ILE A 140 -13.83 8.26 39.57
N PRO A 141 -14.58 9.35 39.32
CA PRO A 141 -14.23 10.31 38.29
C PRO A 141 -13.00 11.14 38.69
N ALA A 142 -12.18 11.50 37.70
CA ALA A 142 -11.01 12.34 37.92
C ALA A 142 -11.38 13.81 38.21
N GLY A 143 -10.46 14.54 38.82
CA GLY A 143 -10.61 15.98 39.10
C GLY A 143 -11.44 16.34 40.34
N ARG A 144 -11.85 15.35 41.14
CA ARG A 144 -12.49 15.58 42.44
C ARG A 144 -12.09 14.53 43.48
N GLU A 145 -12.15 14.92 44.75
CA GLU A 145 -12.06 14.00 45.88
C GLU A 145 -13.41 13.31 46.11
N VAL A 146 -13.38 12.01 46.33
CA VAL A 146 -14.55 11.18 46.57
C VAL A 146 -14.36 10.41 47.87
N LYS A 147 -15.32 10.56 48.77
CA LYS A 147 -15.40 9.75 50.00
C LYS A 147 -15.89 8.35 49.64
N THR A 148 -15.01 7.35 49.74
CA THR A 148 -15.30 5.96 49.35
C THR A 148 -15.91 5.14 50.50
N ASP A 149 -15.51 5.43 51.73
CA ASP A 149 -16.09 4.88 52.96
C ASP A 149 -16.22 5.98 54.03
N GLU A 150 -16.65 5.66 55.25
CA GLU A 150 -16.82 6.66 56.32
C GLU A 150 -15.55 7.46 56.65
N CYS A 151 -14.37 6.91 56.39
CA CYS A 151 -13.06 7.40 56.80
C CYS A 151 -12.11 7.69 55.64
N THR A 152 -12.39 7.18 54.44
CA THR A 152 -11.44 7.15 53.34
C THR A 152 -11.89 8.11 52.25
N ILE A 153 -10.98 9.01 51.89
CA ILE A 153 -11.14 9.95 50.80
C ILE A 153 -10.12 9.58 49.73
N CYS A 154 -10.58 9.39 48.49
CA CYS A 154 -9.75 9.02 47.36
C CYS A 154 -9.87 10.07 46.25
N HIS A 155 -8.78 10.29 45.51
CA HIS A 155 -8.79 11.12 44.30
C HIS A 155 -7.85 10.55 43.25
N CYS A 156 -8.17 10.79 41.97
CA CYS A 156 -7.28 10.42 40.88
C CYS A 156 -6.09 11.40 40.79
N THR A 157 -4.90 10.85 40.70
CA THR A 157 -3.63 11.55 40.52
C THR A 157 -3.21 11.54 39.04
N TYR A 158 -2.22 12.36 38.69
CA TYR A 158 -1.62 12.41 37.36
C TYR A 158 -0.18 11.90 37.41
N GLU A 159 0.25 11.18 36.38
CA GLU A 159 1.63 10.72 36.23
C GLU A 159 2.59 11.92 36.15
N GLU A 160 3.68 11.90 36.94
CA GLU A 160 4.65 13.00 37.01
C GLU A 160 5.19 13.41 35.62
N GLY A 161 5.13 14.71 35.34
CA GLY A 161 5.61 15.26 34.07
C GLY A 161 4.67 15.01 32.88
N THR A 162 3.50 14.44 33.11
CA THR A 162 2.46 14.24 32.08
C THR A 162 1.09 14.71 32.57
N TRP A 163 0.11 14.76 31.66
CA TRP A 163 -1.30 15.01 31.98
C TRP A 163 -2.13 13.72 32.00
N ARG A 164 -1.46 12.56 32.13
CA ARG A 164 -2.12 11.25 32.11
C ARG A 164 -2.61 10.91 33.50
N ILE A 165 -3.85 10.42 33.59
CA ILE A 165 -4.41 10.00 34.87
C ILE A 165 -3.84 8.65 35.27
N GLU A 166 -3.37 8.56 36.51
CA GLU A 166 -2.98 7.28 37.09
C GLU A 166 -4.22 6.38 37.22
N ARG A 167 -4.06 5.11 36.84
CA ARG A 167 -5.16 4.14 36.89
C ARG A 167 -5.63 3.84 38.30
N GLN A 168 -4.80 4.10 39.31
CA GLN A 168 -5.13 3.89 40.72
C GLN A 168 -5.24 5.24 41.42
N ALA A 169 -6.31 5.44 42.17
CA ALA A 169 -6.52 6.61 43.01
C ALA A 169 -5.56 6.60 44.21
N MET A 170 -5.18 7.80 44.66
CA MET A 170 -4.55 7.99 45.96
C MET A 170 -5.64 8.13 47.02
N CYS A 171 -5.60 7.27 48.04
CA CYS A 171 -6.59 7.24 49.11
C CYS A 171 -5.94 7.58 50.46
N THR A 172 -6.55 8.51 51.20
CA THR A 172 -6.15 8.86 52.56
C THR A 172 -7.25 8.46 53.53
N ARG A 173 -6.86 7.69 54.56
CA ARG A 173 -7.75 7.29 55.65
C ARG A 173 -7.62 8.26 56.81
N HIS A 174 -8.74 8.83 57.24
CA HIS A 174 -8.84 9.75 58.35
C HIS A 174 -9.44 9.08 59.59
N GLU A 175 -9.26 9.67 60.77
CA GLU A 175 -9.93 9.20 61.98
C GLU A 175 -11.43 9.50 61.91
N CYS A 176 -12.23 8.44 61.83
CA CYS A 176 -13.67 8.53 61.99
C CYS A 176 -14.05 8.66 63.46
N LYS A 177 -14.88 9.66 63.76
CA LYS A 177 -15.58 9.78 65.05
C LYS A 177 -16.94 9.16 64.96
#